data_AF-A0A7M7MGW0-F1
#
_entry.id   AF-A0A7M7MGW0-F1
#
_cell.length_a   1.000
_cell.length_b   1.000
_cell.length_c   1.000
_cell.angle_alpha   90.00
_cell.angle_beta   90.00
_cell.angle_gamma   90.00
#
_symmetry.space_group_name_H-M   'P 1'
#
loop_
_entity.id
_entity.type
_entity.pdbx_description
1 polymer ?
#
loop_
_entity_poly.entity_id
_entity_poly.type
_entity_poly.pdbx_seq_one_letter_code
_entity_poly.pdbx_strand_id
1 'polypeptide(L)'
;MLQSGLLKTSESITLDLLTFEDLELLRARKFERSSCSNLGNTSNNRRYLILTYTVEFDRIHYPLPLEYCGLPNPIILQATIRKLQIELERLQSTGINRDLQKRIEQLTIANQKLVQENLKLTNGGKSLKHLLASIKSLEKNIIKERASFCMQIQKLKTENTALLLKVQQLSTSANKKSEDGCSGLKRRNRTSSTLRSRSRSSSISSRNKTTSSLSSGSSLDSIKIQRSPCRNVKIHNKTKNSKVEFENLEARIHTLQKMLKEGINLNY
;
A
#
# COMPACT_ATOMS: atom_id res chain seq x y z
N MET A 1 -34.64 8.22 13.14
CA MET A 1 -34.35 7.42 14.35
C MET A 1 -34.67 5.94 14.16
N LEU A 2 -35.93 5.54 13.96
CA LEU A 2 -36.31 4.12 13.78
C LEU A 2 -35.57 3.43 12.62
N GLN A 3 -35.50 4.07 11.46
CA GLN A 3 -34.74 3.55 10.30
C GLN A 3 -33.26 3.32 10.65
N SER A 4 -32.64 4.24 11.39
CA SER A 4 -31.25 4.14 11.82
C SER A 4 -31.03 2.99 12.80
N GLY A 5 -32.00 2.73 13.69
CA GLY A 5 -32.00 1.57 14.58
C GLY A 5 -32.14 0.25 13.83
N LEU A 6 -33.04 0.17 12.83
CA LEU A 6 -33.25 -1.02 12.01
C LEU A 6 -32.02 -1.35 11.16
N LEU A 7 -31.38 -0.33 10.59
CA LEU A 7 -30.15 -0.46 9.79
C LEU A 7 -28.88 -0.47 10.64
N LYS A 8 -28.99 -0.34 11.97
CA LYS A 8 -27.88 -0.23 12.93
C LYS A 8 -26.81 0.78 12.52
N THR A 9 -27.22 1.91 11.96
CA THR A 9 -26.30 2.97 11.47
C THR A 9 -25.91 3.98 12.54
N SER A 10 -26.53 3.92 13.72
CA SER A 10 -26.28 4.83 14.83
C SER A 10 -26.19 4.05 16.13
N GLU A 11 -25.16 4.32 16.92
CA GLU A 11 -24.91 3.67 18.22
C GLU A 11 -25.81 4.21 19.32
N SER A 12 -26.35 5.42 19.16
CA SER A 12 -27.23 6.09 20.14
C SER A 12 -28.65 5.52 20.17
N ILE A 13 -28.99 4.58 19.29
CA ILE A 13 -30.35 4.07 19.11
C ILE A 13 -30.34 2.55 19.20
N THR A 14 -31.14 1.99 20.11
CA THR A 14 -31.37 0.55 20.20
C THR A 14 -32.86 0.22 20.03
N LEU A 15 -33.13 -1.00 19.55
CA LEU A 15 -34.47 -1.50 19.28
C LEU A 15 -34.66 -2.85 19.98
N ASP A 16 -35.65 -2.92 20.86
CA ASP A 16 -36.02 -4.14 21.57
C ASP A 16 -37.48 -4.49 21.25
N LEU A 17 -37.81 -5.77 21.07
CA LEU A 17 -39.19 -6.23 20.85
C LEU A 17 -39.66 -7.00 22.08
N LEU A 18 -40.64 -6.47 22.79
CA LEU A 18 -41.14 -7.00 24.06
C LEU A 18 -42.56 -7.50 23.94
N THR A 19 -42.90 -8.50 24.75
CA THR A 19 -44.28 -8.91 24.99
C THR A 19 -44.92 -8.05 26.09
N PHE A 20 -46.24 -8.19 26.26
CA PHE A 20 -46.93 -7.52 27.37
C PHE A 20 -46.41 -8.00 28.74
N GLU A 21 -46.12 -9.30 28.87
CA GLU A 21 -45.57 -9.90 30.08
C GLU A 21 -44.19 -9.32 30.42
N ASP A 22 -43.31 -9.15 29.42
CA ASP A 22 -41.99 -8.53 29.62
C ASP A 22 -42.10 -7.08 30.13
N LEU A 23 -43.10 -6.32 29.66
CA LEU A 23 -43.34 -4.95 30.13
C LEU A 23 -43.87 -4.88 31.56
N GLU A 24 -44.68 -5.86 31.98
CA GLU A 24 -45.11 -5.99 33.37
C GLU A 24 -43.91 -6.34 34.26
N LEU A 25 -43.04 -7.27 33.84
CA LEU A 25 -41.81 -7.61 34.57
C LEU A 25 -40.85 -6.42 34.70
N LEU A 26 -40.69 -5.62 33.63
CA LEU A 26 -39.85 -4.42 33.66
C LEU A 26 -40.43 -3.34 34.58
N ARG A 27 -41.76 -3.19 34.63
CA ARG A 27 -42.43 -2.30 35.57
C ARG A 27 -42.24 -2.76 37.01
N ALA A 28 -42.45 -4.05 37.28
CA ALA A 28 -42.28 -4.64 38.62
C ALA A 28 -40.84 -4.52 39.13
N ARG A 29 -39.83 -4.62 38.24
CA ARG A 29 -38.42 -4.43 38.61
C ARG A 29 -38.06 -2.95 38.83
N LYS A 30 -38.64 -2.03 38.05
CA LYS A 30 -38.32 -0.59 38.13
C LYS A 30 -39.05 0.09 39.30
N PHE A 31 -40.20 -0.43 39.70
CA PHE A 31 -40.99 -0.01 40.86
C PHE A 31 -40.98 -1.13 41.91
N GLU A 32 -39.91 -1.26 42.68
CA GLU A 32 -40.00 -2.00 43.94
C GLU A 32 -41.11 -1.35 44.79
N ARG A 33 -42.26 -2.04 44.94
CA ARG A 33 -43.32 -1.90 45.99
C ARG A 33 -44.75 -1.48 45.61
N SER A 34 -45.21 -1.40 44.37
CA SER A 34 -46.65 -1.15 44.12
C SER A 34 -47.36 -2.30 43.41
N SER A 35 -48.05 -3.10 44.24
CA SER A 35 -49.29 -3.81 43.96
C SER A 35 -49.37 -4.58 42.64
N CYS A 36 -49.15 -5.89 42.74
CA CYS A 36 -49.58 -6.87 41.75
C CYS A 36 -51.10 -6.75 41.53
N SER A 37 -51.53 -5.91 40.58
CA SER A 37 -52.90 -5.90 40.13
C SER A 37 -53.08 -7.01 39.11
N ASN A 38 -53.64 -8.12 39.60
CA ASN A 38 -54.28 -9.15 38.80
C ASN A 38 -55.12 -8.53 37.69
N LEU A 39 -54.70 -8.64 36.43
CA LEU A 39 -55.58 -8.35 35.30
C LEU A 39 -55.27 -9.31 34.15
N GLY A 40 -56.14 -10.31 34.05
CA GLY A 40 -56.61 -10.82 32.76
C GLY A 40 -55.57 -11.54 31.93
N ASN A 41 -55.67 -12.87 31.96
CA ASN A 41 -55.16 -13.80 30.98
C ASN A 41 -55.85 -13.61 29.60
N THR A 42 -55.90 -12.38 29.08
CA THR A 42 -56.35 -12.09 27.72
C THR A 42 -55.16 -12.33 26.81
N SER A 43 -55.35 -13.15 25.78
CA SER A 43 -54.33 -13.52 24.79
C SER A 43 -53.84 -12.29 24.01
N ASN A 44 -52.99 -11.48 24.64
CA ASN A 44 -52.47 -10.24 24.11
C ASN A 44 -51.30 -10.60 23.19
N ASN A 45 -51.60 -11.00 21.95
CA ASN A 45 -50.59 -11.21 20.91
C ASN A 45 -49.92 -9.89 20.45
N ARG A 46 -50.23 -8.76 21.11
CA ARG A 46 -49.56 -7.48 20.90
C ARG A 46 -48.07 -7.61 21.25
N ARG A 47 -47.26 -6.92 20.46
CA ARG A 47 -45.82 -6.77 20.68
C ARG A 47 -45.51 -5.30 20.83
N TYR A 48 -44.51 -4.95 21.61
CA TYR A 48 -44.10 -3.59 21.83
C TYR A 48 -42.68 -3.43 21.32
N LEU A 49 -42.51 -2.69 20.23
CA LEU A 49 -41.19 -2.31 19.75
C LEU A 49 -40.74 -1.08 20.55
N ILE A 50 -39.72 -1.27 21.38
CA ILE A 50 -39.14 -0.22 22.22
C ILE A 50 -37.96 0.39 21.47
N LEU A 51 -38.13 1.63 21.02
CA LEU A 51 -37.03 2.45 20.54
C LEU A 51 -36.40 3.15 21.74
N THR A 52 -35.18 2.76 22.09
CA THR A 52 -34.41 3.41 23.15
C THR A 52 -33.41 4.36 22.53
N TYR A 53 -33.56 5.65 22.81
CA TYR A 53 -32.60 6.67 22.44
C TYR A 53 -31.71 6.98 23.63
N THR A 54 -30.41 6.72 23.49
CA THR A 54 -29.41 6.94 24.53
C THR A 54 -28.44 8.02 24.06
N VAL A 55 -28.41 9.12 24.81
CA VAL A 55 -27.46 10.23 24.66
C VAL A 55 -26.69 10.39 25.97
N GLU A 56 -25.75 11.34 26.02
CA GLU A 56 -24.79 11.47 27.13
C GLU A 56 -25.43 11.53 28.54
N PHE A 57 -26.59 12.16 28.66
CA PHE A 57 -27.28 12.37 29.94
C PHE A 57 -28.69 11.79 30.01
N ASP A 58 -29.23 11.29 28.89
CA ASP A 58 -30.61 10.82 28.82
C ASP A 58 -30.73 9.46 28.15
N ARG A 59 -31.68 8.68 28.67
CA ARG A 59 -32.12 7.44 28.06
C ARG A 59 -33.65 7.43 27.98
N ILE A 60 -34.17 7.65 26.79
CA ILE A 60 -35.60 7.80 26.52
C ILE A 60 -36.12 6.55 25.81
N HIS A 61 -37.21 5.99 26.31
CA HIS A 61 -37.89 4.84 25.70
C HIS A 61 -39.17 5.28 24.99
N TYR A 62 -39.29 4.94 23.71
CA TYR A 62 -40.50 5.17 22.92
C TYR A 62 -41.17 3.82 22.63
N PRO A 63 -42.26 3.48 23.36
CA PRO A 63 -42.97 2.23 23.14
C PRO A 63 -43.90 2.34 21.92
N LEU A 64 -43.69 1.47 20.93
CA LEU A 64 -44.53 1.37 19.73
C LEU A 64 -45.34 0.06 19.80
N PRO A 65 -46.66 0.13 20.09
CA PRO A 65 -47.50 -1.06 20.10
C PRO A 65 -47.74 -1.56 18.67
N LEU A 66 -47.49 -2.85 18.47
CA LEU A 66 -47.69 -3.59 17.23
C LEU A 66 -48.78 -4.62 17.44
N GLU A 67 -49.82 -4.56 16.61
CA GLU A 67 -50.89 -5.54 16.62
C GLU A 67 -50.50 -6.77 15.79
N TYR A 68 -50.95 -7.94 16.23
CA TYR A 68 -50.67 -9.18 15.53
C TYR A 68 -51.57 -9.32 14.30
N CYS A 69 -50.97 -9.31 13.11
CA CYS A 69 -51.69 -9.40 11.84
C CYS A 69 -52.03 -10.84 11.41
N GLY A 70 -51.82 -11.86 12.26
CA GLY A 70 -52.05 -13.26 11.89
C GLY A 70 -50.94 -13.87 11.03
N LEU A 71 -51.21 -15.06 10.50
CA LEU A 71 -50.33 -15.70 9.53
C LEU A 71 -50.49 -15.04 8.16
N PRO A 72 -49.40 -14.89 7.38
CA PRO A 72 -49.48 -14.32 6.05
C PRO A 72 -50.30 -15.22 5.10
N ASN A 73 -51.13 -14.61 4.24
CA ASN A 73 -51.90 -15.35 3.24
C ASN A 73 -50.96 -15.93 2.15
N PRO A 74 -50.96 -17.25 1.91
CA PRO A 74 -50.04 -17.88 0.96
C PRO A 74 -50.24 -17.38 -0.48
N ILE A 75 -51.45 -17.00 -0.88
CA ILE A 75 -51.76 -16.51 -2.22
C ILE A 75 -51.08 -15.15 -2.46
N ILE A 76 -51.18 -14.24 -1.49
CA ILE A 76 -50.56 -12.91 -1.56
C ILE A 76 -49.04 -13.03 -1.54
N LEU A 77 -48.51 -13.94 -0.71
CA LEU A 77 -47.08 -14.19 -0.65
C LEU A 77 -46.55 -14.74 -1.98
N GLN A 78 -47.23 -15.72 -2.57
CA GLN A 78 -46.87 -16.26 -3.89
C GLN A 78 -46.97 -15.21 -5.00
N ALA A 79 -48.00 -14.37 -5.00
CA ALA A 79 -48.14 -13.26 -5.95
C ALA A 79 -46.97 -12.26 -5.83
N THR A 80 -46.56 -11.95 -4.60
CA THR A 80 -45.42 -11.07 -4.32
C THR A 80 -44.11 -11.71 -4.79
N ILE A 81 -43.91 -13.00 -4.52
CA ILE A 81 -42.74 -13.75 -4.99
C ILE A 81 -42.65 -13.71 -6.52
N ARG A 82 -43.75 -14.00 -7.23
CA ARG A 82 -43.79 -13.94 -8.70
C ARG A 82 -43.46 -12.54 -9.21
N LYS A 83 -44.03 -11.49 -8.60
CA LYS A 83 -43.73 -10.09 -8.94
C LYS A 83 -42.23 -9.78 -8.77
N LEU A 84 -41.64 -10.17 -7.63
CA LEU A 84 -40.23 -9.94 -7.36
C LEU A 84 -39.32 -10.74 -8.31
N GLN A 85 -39.70 -11.97 -8.66
CA GLN A 85 -38.98 -12.78 -9.64
C GLN A 85 -38.98 -12.10 -11.03
N ILE A 86 -40.13 -11.58 -11.47
CA ILE A 86 -40.24 -10.82 -12.72
C ILE A 86 -39.37 -9.55 -12.67
N GLU A 87 -39.38 -8.82 -11.56
CA GLU A 87 -38.54 -7.63 -11.41
C GLU A 87 -37.04 -7.97 -11.43
N LEU A 88 -36.63 -9.06 -10.79
CA LEU A 88 -35.26 -9.56 -10.83
C LEU A 88 -34.86 -9.98 -12.25
N GLU A 89 -35.72 -10.71 -12.96
CA GLU A 89 -35.47 -11.11 -14.35
C GLU A 89 -35.37 -9.88 -15.26
N ARG A 90 -36.23 -8.88 -15.06
CA ARG A 90 -36.16 -7.60 -15.77
C ARG A 90 -34.83 -6.87 -15.51
N LEU A 91 -34.37 -6.85 -14.26
CA LEU A 91 -33.11 -6.22 -13.88
C LEU A 91 -31.88 -7.00 -14.39
N GLN A 92 -31.97 -8.33 -14.47
CA GLN A 92 -30.92 -9.18 -15.04
C GLN A 92 -30.88 -9.11 -16.57
N SER A 93 -32.03 -9.00 -17.23
CA SER A 93 -32.14 -8.82 -18.69
C SER A 93 -31.78 -7.40 -19.13
N THR A 94 -31.78 -6.44 -18.21
CA THR A 94 -31.12 -5.15 -18.40
C THR A 94 -29.61 -5.41 -18.53
N GLY A 95 -29.17 -5.70 -19.76
CA GLY A 95 -27.86 -6.28 -20.12
C GLY A 95 -26.62 -5.52 -19.63
N ILE A 96 -26.80 -4.34 -19.05
CA ILE A 96 -25.81 -3.55 -18.34
C ILE A 96 -25.02 -4.41 -17.35
N ASN A 97 -25.67 -5.29 -16.58
CA ASN A 97 -24.97 -6.16 -15.64
C ASN A 97 -24.09 -7.21 -16.33
N ARG A 98 -24.56 -7.80 -17.44
CA ARG A 98 -23.78 -8.78 -18.21
C ARG A 98 -22.59 -8.15 -18.92
N ASP A 99 -22.76 -6.95 -19.48
CA ASP A 99 -21.69 -6.24 -20.16
C ASP A 99 -20.64 -5.70 -19.19
N LEU A 100 -21.08 -5.18 -18.03
CA LEU A 100 -20.17 -4.84 -16.93
C LEU A 100 -19.42 -6.08 -16.44
N GLN A 101 -20.09 -7.21 -16.27
CA GLN A 101 -19.46 -8.44 -15.82
C GLN A 101 -18.43 -8.98 -16.83
N LYS A 102 -18.76 -8.97 -18.14
CA LYS A 102 -17.79 -9.29 -19.21
C LYS A 102 -16.61 -8.33 -19.21
N ARG A 103 -16.85 -7.03 -19.00
CA ARG A 103 -15.78 -6.03 -18.94
C ARG A 103 -14.88 -6.23 -17.72
N ILE A 104 -15.47 -6.55 -16.56
CA ILE A 104 -14.74 -6.88 -15.33
C ILE A 104 -13.88 -8.12 -15.55
N GLU A 105 -14.42 -9.16 -16.17
CA GLU A 105 -13.69 -10.38 -16.49
C GLU A 105 -12.52 -10.11 -17.45
N GLN A 106 -12.77 -9.37 -18.54
CA GLN A 106 -11.72 -8.95 -19.49
C GLN A 106 -10.61 -8.14 -18.81
N LEU A 107 -10.98 -7.16 -17.98
CA LEU A 107 -10.03 -6.35 -17.22
C LEU A 107 -9.24 -7.19 -16.21
N THR A 108 -9.88 -8.17 -15.59
CA THR A 108 -9.22 -9.09 -14.65
C THR A 108 -8.18 -9.92 -15.35
N ILE A 109 -8.52 -10.50 -16.51
CA ILE A 109 -7.58 -11.28 -17.33
C ILE A 109 -6.42 -10.40 -17.82
N ALA A 110 -6.71 -9.19 -18.31
CA ALA A 110 -5.69 -8.25 -18.78
C ALA A 110 -4.73 -7.85 -17.65
N ASN A 111 -5.27 -7.52 -16.47
CA ASN A 111 -4.47 -7.20 -15.30
C ASN A 111 -3.60 -8.38 -14.86
N GLN A 112 -4.13 -9.61 -14.85
CA GLN A 112 -3.34 -10.79 -14.54
C GLN A 112 -2.17 -11.00 -15.52
N LYS A 113 -2.40 -10.81 -16.84
CA LYS A 113 -1.33 -10.89 -17.85
C LYS A 113 -0.27 -9.81 -17.63
N LEU A 114 -0.68 -8.58 -17.36
CA LEU A 114 0.24 -7.47 -17.08
C LEU A 114 1.04 -7.72 -15.80
N VAL A 115 0.43 -8.27 -14.74
CA VAL A 115 1.15 -8.62 -13.52
C VAL A 115 2.19 -9.71 -13.79
N GLN A 116 1.86 -10.73 -14.58
CA GLN A 116 2.81 -11.77 -14.96
C GLN A 116 3.97 -11.22 -15.80
N GLU A 117 3.69 -10.30 -16.73
CA GLU A 117 4.71 -9.64 -17.53
C GLU A 117 5.62 -8.76 -16.66
N ASN A 118 5.04 -7.95 -15.78
CA ASN A 118 5.78 -7.13 -14.82
C ASN A 118 6.66 -8.00 -13.90
N LEU A 119 6.20 -9.18 -13.48
CA LEU A 119 7.03 -10.12 -12.72
C LEU A 119 8.22 -10.65 -13.56
N LYS A 120 8.00 -10.94 -14.84
CA LYS A 120 9.08 -11.37 -15.74
C LYS A 120 10.11 -10.26 -15.98
N LEU A 121 9.64 -9.02 -16.15
CA LEU A 121 10.49 -7.83 -16.32
C LEU A 121 11.24 -7.47 -15.04
N THR A 122 10.57 -7.51 -13.88
CA THR A 122 11.18 -7.24 -12.56
C THR A 122 12.29 -8.25 -12.25
N ASN A 123 12.13 -9.50 -12.67
CA ASN A 123 13.17 -10.53 -12.54
C ASN A 123 14.34 -10.37 -13.54
N GLY A 124 14.41 -9.25 -14.28
CA GLY A 124 15.51 -8.87 -15.16
C GLY A 124 15.61 -9.68 -16.46
N GLY A 125 14.68 -10.59 -16.73
CA GLY A 125 14.83 -11.56 -17.80
C GLY A 125 16.07 -12.47 -17.63
N LYS A 126 16.24 -13.44 -18.53
CA LYS A 126 17.36 -14.39 -18.45
C LYS A 126 18.72 -13.71 -18.72
N SER A 127 18.74 -12.75 -19.64
CA SER A 127 19.95 -12.02 -20.04
C SER A 127 20.59 -11.23 -18.89
N LEU A 128 19.81 -10.46 -18.13
CA LEU A 128 20.34 -9.69 -16.99
C LEU A 128 20.87 -10.60 -15.89
N LYS A 129 20.23 -11.76 -15.66
CA LYS A 129 20.75 -12.78 -14.72
C LYS A 129 22.12 -13.32 -15.15
N HIS A 130 22.30 -13.61 -16.44
CA HIS A 130 23.60 -14.05 -16.96
C HIS A 130 24.65 -12.94 -16.84
N LEU A 131 24.29 -11.69 -17.17
CA LEU A 131 25.19 -10.55 -17.03
C LEU A 131 25.62 -10.34 -15.57
N LEU A 132 24.67 -10.39 -14.61
CA LEU A 132 24.97 -10.30 -13.19
C LEU A 132 25.89 -11.44 -12.72
N ALA A 133 25.69 -12.66 -13.22
CA ALA A 133 26.57 -13.79 -12.90
C ALA A 133 27.99 -13.58 -13.46
N SER A 134 28.12 -13.07 -14.70
CA SER A 134 29.40 -12.73 -15.32
C SER A 134 30.12 -11.62 -14.56
N ILE A 135 29.42 -10.55 -14.18
CA ILE A 135 29.96 -9.45 -13.36
C ILE A 135 30.48 -10.00 -12.03
N LYS A 136 29.68 -10.80 -11.33
CA LYS A 136 30.07 -11.41 -10.06
C LYS A 136 31.28 -12.35 -10.18
N SER A 137 31.41 -13.05 -11.31
CA SER A 137 32.59 -13.88 -11.60
C SER A 137 33.83 -13.01 -11.81
N LEU A 138 33.70 -11.94 -12.59
CA LEU A 138 34.78 -10.99 -12.86
C LEU A 138 35.26 -10.29 -11.58
N GLU A 139 34.34 -9.86 -10.72
CA GLU A 139 34.66 -9.29 -9.41
C GLU A 139 35.50 -10.25 -8.55
N LYS A 140 35.12 -11.53 -8.50
CA LYS A 140 35.89 -12.55 -7.78
C LYS A 140 37.29 -12.71 -8.35
N ASN A 141 37.45 -12.68 -9.67
CA ASN A 141 38.76 -12.77 -10.31
C ASN A 141 39.63 -11.54 -10.01
N ILE A 142 39.06 -10.34 -10.09
CA ILE A 142 39.75 -9.08 -9.74
C ILE A 142 40.23 -9.12 -8.29
N ILE A 143 39.40 -9.59 -7.35
CA ILE A 143 39.78 -9.71 -5.93
C ILE A 143 40.95 -10.69 -5.77
N LYS A 144 40.93 -11.84 -6.45
CA LYS A 144 42.02 -12.81 -6.42
C LYS A 144 43.31 -12.25 -7.00
N GLU A 145 43.25 -11.56 -8.14
CA GLU A 145 44.42 -10.90 -8.74
C GLU A 145 44.98 -9.82 -7.84
N ARG A 146 44.13 -8.95 -7.26
CA ARG A 146 44.56 -7.94 -6.29
C ARG A 146 45.25 -8.56 -5.09
N ALA A 147 44.72 -9.67 -4.55
CA ALA A 147 45.34 -10.39 -3.45
C ALA A 147 46.71 -10.95 -3.84
N SER A 148 46.81 -11.58 -5.02
CA SER A 148 48.08 -12.09 -5.58
C SER A 148 49.12 -10.98 -5.74
N PHE A 149 48.73 -9.85 -6.34
CA PHE A 149 49.62 -8.70 -6.52
C PHE A 149 50.04 -8.09 -5.18
N CYS A 150 49.14 -7.98 -4.19
CA CYS A 150 49.50 -7.50 -2.86
C CYS A 150 50.54 -8.40 -2.19
N MET A 151 50.40 -9.72 -2.30
CA MET A 151 51.39 -10.69 -1.80
C MET A 151 52.74 -10.55 -2.49
N GLN A 152 52.74 -10.40 -3.83
CA GLN A 152 53.96 -10.20 -4.59
C GLN A 152 54.67 -8.90 -4.21
N ILE A 153 53.93 -7.79 -4.09
CA ILE A 153 54.46 -6.51 -3.64
C ILE A 153 55.03 -6.61 -2.22
N GLN A 154 54.37 -7.33 -1.32
CA GLN A 154 54.86 -7.54 0.04
C GLN A 154 56.17 -8.34 0.04
N LYS A 155 56.25 -9.42 -0.73
CA LYS A 155 57.47 -10.23 -0.89
C LYS A 155 58.65 -9.38 -1.39
N LEU A 156 58.45 -8.64 -2.48
CA LEU A 156 59.48 -7.75 -3.04
C LEU A 156 59.90 -6.65 -2.06
N LYS A 157 58.98 -6.13 -1.25
CA LYS A 157 59.32 -5.18 -0.18
C LYS A 157 60.20 -5.82 0.88
N THR A 158 59.86 -7.03 1.34
CA THR A 158 60.68 -7.74 2.34
C THR A 158 62.07 -8.07 1.80
N GLU A 159 62.17 -8.51 0.55
CA GLU A 159 63.46 -8.78 -0.11
C GLU A 159 64.29 -7.50 -0.27
N ASN A 160 63.69 -6.40 -0.74
CA ASN A 160 64.37 -5.10 -0.80
C ASN A 160 64.88 -4.65 0.57
N THR A 161 64.07 -4.78 1.63
CA THR A 161 64.53 -4.43 2.98
C THR A 161 65.69 -5.32 3.46
N ALA A 162 65.65 -6.61 3.17
CA ALA A 162 66.73 -7.54 3.52
C ALA A 162 68.02 -7.23 2.74
N LEU A 163 67.90 -6.95 1.44
CA LEU A 163 69.04 -6.53 0.60
C LEU A 163 69.62 -5.20 1.07
N LEU A 164 68.79 -4.23 1.44
CA LEU A 164 69.23 -2.94 1.98
C LEU A 164 70.04 -3.11 3.26
N LEU A 165 69.56 -3.96 4.18
CA LEU A 165 70.29 -4.31 5.41
C LEU A 165 71.63 -4.99 5.09
N LYS A 166 71.67 -5.90 4.12
CA LYS A 166 72.91 -6.57 3.70
C LYS A 166 73.92 -5.60 3.10
N VAL A 167 73.48 -4.65 2.28
CA VAL A 167 74.33 -3.57 1.74
C VAL A 167 74.85 -2.68 2.88
N GLN A 168 74.02 -2.36 3.87
CA GLN A 168 74.45 -1.59 5.05
C GLN A 168 75.48 -2.35 5.91
N GLN A 169 75.30 -3.66 6.11
CA GLN A 169 76.28 -4.50 6.79
C GLN A 169 77.59 -4.59 6.02
N LEU A 170 77.54 -4.79 4.70
CA LEU A 170 78.74 -4.85 3.86
C LEU A 170 79.48 -3.50 3.86
N SER A 171 78.80 -2.38 3.71
CA SER A 171 79.42 -1.05 3.76
C SER A 171 80.02 -0.72 5.14
N THR A 172 79.36 -1.08 6.24
CA THR A 172 79.95 -0.92 7.59
C THR A 172 81.14 -1.86 7.82
N SER A 173 81.12 -3.08 7.28
CA SER A 173 82.26 -4.01 7.35
C SER A 173 83.43 -3.62 6.43
N ALA A 174 83.15 -3.00 5.28
CA ALA A 174 84.16 -2.43 4.39
C ALA A 174 84.82 -1.21 5.03
N ASN A 175 84.03 -0.33 5.67
CA ASN A 175 84.56 0.79 6.45
C ASN A 175 85.41 0.33 7.65
N LYS A 176 85.16 -0.86 8.22
CA LYS A 176 86.00 -1.46 9.27
C LYS A 176 87.28 -2.13 8.74
N LYS A 177 87.36 -2.45 7.45
CA LYS A 177 88.56 -3.02 6.80
C LYS A 177 89.48 -1.96 6.19
N SER A 178 89.11 -0.68 6.23
CA SER A 178 89.94 0.46 5.81
C SER A 178 90.35 1.36 6.97
N GLU A 179 90.48 0.81 8.19
CA GLU A 179 91.05 1.49 9.36
C GLU A 179 92.36 0.80 9.81
N ASP A 180 93.35 0.77 8.91
CA ASP A 180 94.78 0.79 9.23
C ASP A 180 95.41 1.76 8.21
N GLY A 181 95.30 3.05 8.50
CA GLY A 181 95.67 4.13 7.58
C GLY A 181 95.11 5.51 7.95
N CYS A 182 95.52 6.00 9.12
CA CYS A 182 95.61 7.41 9.53
C CYS A 182 94.56 8.44 9.03
N SER A 183 93.60 8.72 9.91
CA SER A 183 93.13 10.04 10.38
C SER A 183 93.05 11.23 9.40
N GLY A 184 91.82 11.54 8.97
CA GLY A 184 91.42 12.83 8.43
C GLY A 184 90.02 13.21 8.90
N LEU A 185 89.86 13.52 10.19
CA LEU A 185 88.59 13.96 10.77
C LEU A 185 88.52 15.48 10.92
N LYS A 186 87.34 16.00 10.54
CA LYS A 186 86.64 17.23 10.93
C LYS A 186 86.81 18.47 10.04
N ARG A 187 85.79 19.27 9.73
CA ARG A 187 84.32 19.27 9.96
C ARG A 187 83.79 20.62 9.45
N ARG A 188 82.81 20.65 8.55
CA ARG A 188 81.69 21.63 8.45
C ARG A 188 81.02 21.46 7.08
N ASN A 189 79.82 20.88 6.99
CA ASN A 189 78.48 21.40 7.32
C ASN A 189 77.82 22.16 6.16
N ARG A 190 76.64 21.62 5.78
CA ARG A 190 75.44 22.28 5.21
C ARG A 190 75.53 22.60 3.71
N THR A 191 74.52 22.40 2.86
CA THR A 191 73.14 21.85 2.93
C THR A 191 72.68 21.79 1.47
N SER A 192 72.08 20.69 1.03
CA SER A 192 71.39 20.61 -0.26
C SER A 192 70.05 21.35 -0.18
N SER A 193 69.95 22.46 -0.93
CA SER A 193 68.74 23.24 -1.09
C SER A 193 67.72 22.48 -1.92
N THR A 194 66.58 22.32 -1.28
CA THR A 194 65.28 21.83 -1.72
C THR A 194 64.71 22.70 -2.84
N LEU A 195 64.15 22.08 -3.89
CA LEU A 195 63.19 22.74 -4.78
C LEU A 195 61.95 21.85 -4.99
N ARG A 196 60.83 22.38 -4.46
CA ARG A 196 59.42 22.30 -4.92
C ARG A 196 58.80 20.90 -5.14
N SER A 197 57.68 20.55 -4.49
CA SER A 197 56.42 21.31 -4.53
C SER A 197 55.61 21.33 -3.23
N ARG A 198 55.16 22.55 -2.89
CA ARG A 198 53.87 22.93 -2.26
C ARG A 198 52.72 21.94 -2.62
N SER A 199 51.76 21.61 -1.74
CA SER A 199 50.98 22.56 -0.93
C SER A 199 50.35 21.94 0.33
N ARG A 200 50.53 22.70 1.43
CA ARG A 200 49.51 23.19 2.38
C ARG A 200 48.63 22.21 3.15
N SER A 201 48.98 22.16 4.44
CA SER A 201 48.24 21.75 5.62
C SER A 201 47.20 22.79 6.09
N SER A 202 46.43 22.30 7.07
CA SER A 202 45.66 22.98 8.14
C SER A 202 44.18 23.29 7.86
N SER A 203 43.29 22.54 8.52
CA SER A 203 42.52 23.05 9.68
C SER A 203 41.78 21.93 10.41
N ILE A 204 42.24 21.63 11.62
CA ILE A 204 41.51 21.44 12.89
C ILE A 204 39.99 21.16 12.88
N SER A 205 39.64 20.07 13.58
CA SER A 205 38.54 19.93 14.56
C SER A 205 37.07 19.89 14.07
N SER A 206 36.42 18.72 14.13
CA SER A 206 35.65 18.31 15.33
C SER A 206 34.78 17.05 15.12
N ARG A 207 34.82 16.18 16.15
CA ARG A 207 33.72 15.40 16.75
C ARG A 207 32.86 14.40 15.94
N ASN A 208 32.93 13.17 16.46
CA ASN A 208 31.82 12.30 16.92
C ASN A 208 31.30 11.15 16.03
N LYS A 209 31.46 9.95 16.62
CA LYS A 209 30.60 8.76 16.64
C LYS A 209 30.50 7.88 15.38
N THR A 210 31.06 6.68 15.48
CA THR A 210 30.43 5.46 14.94
C THR A 210 30.67 4.29 15.89
N THR A 211 29.65 3.92 16.64
CA THR A 211 29.57 2.65 17.36
C THR A 211 28.99 1.58 16.44
N SER A 212 29.68 0.44 16.37
CA SER A 212 29.15 -0.92 16.30
C SER A 212 28.05 -1.29 15.28
N SER A 213 28.46 -2.06 14.28
CA SER A 213 28.13 -3.48 14.12
C SER A 213 26.84 -4.05 14.76
N LEU A 214 26.08 -4.74 13.90
CA LEU A 214 25.35 -6.01 14.11
C LEU A 214 23.99 -6.02 14.83
N SER A 215 23.06 -6.74 14.17
CA SER A 215 22.22 -7.84 14.70
C SER A 215 20.69 -7.61 14.77
N SER A 216 20.00 -8.35 13.89
CA SER A 216 18.90 -9.31 14.18
C SER A 216 17.53 -8.84 14.71
N GLY A 217 16.48 -9.42 14.12
CA GLY A 217 15.32 -9.87 14.91
C GLY A 217 13.97 -9.19 14.64
N SER A 218 13.13 -9.89 13.87
CA SER A 218 11.69 -10.12 14.05
C SER A 218 10.79 -9.13 14.83
N SER A 219 9.60 -8.99 14.23
CA SER A 219 8.27 -9.14 14.86
C SER A 219 7.45 -7.91 15.23
N LEU A 220 6.27 -7.91 14.58
CA LEU A 220 4.94 -7.49 15.03
C LEU A 220 4.62 -6.00 15.21
N ASP A 221 3.73 -5.59 14.31
CA ASP A 221 2.48 -4.90 14.56
C ASP A 221 2.47 -3.43 15.04
N SER A 222 1.56 -2.72 14.37
CA SER A 222 0.67 -1.70 14.92
C SER A 222 1.00 -0.21 14.72
N ILE A 223 0.21 0.36 13.79
CA ILE A 223 -0.63 1.57 13.95
C ILE A 223 -0.19 2.87 13.23
N LYS A 224 -1.20 3.44 12.57
CA LYS A 224 -1.41 4.85 12.17
C LYS A 224 -0.87 5.32 10.81
N ILE A 225 -1.65 4.97 9.79
CA ILE A 225 -1.85 5.83 8.61
C ILE A 225 -2.67 7.05 9.07
N GLN A 226 -2.01 8.20 9.25
CA GLN A 226 -2.68 9.50 9.37
C GLN A 226 -2.71 10.16 7.99
N ARG A 227 -3.94 10.30 7.49
CA ARG A 227 -4.32 10.88 6.20
C ARG A 227 -3.94 12.36 6.10
N SER A 228 -3.47 12.80 4.93
CA SER A 228 -3.56 14.20 4.46
C SER A 228 -3.40 14.25 2.92
N PRO A 229 -3.79 15.33 2.22
CA PRO A 229 -5.09 15.39 1.55
C PRO A 229 -4.97 15.50 0.03
N CYS A 230 -5.79 14.71 -0.67
CA CYS A 230 -5.99 14.83 -2.11
C CYS A 230 -6.78 16.12 -2.43
N ARG A 231 -6.21 17.00 -3.27
CA ARG A 231 -6.92 18.14 -3.86
C ARG A 231 -8.03 17.65 -4.78
N ASN A 232 -9.22 18.22 -4.56
CA ASN A 232 -10.44 18.05 -5.33
C ASN A 232 -10.25 18.39 -6.83
N VAL A 233 -10.48 17.40 -7.70
CA VAL A 233 -10.84 17.66 -9.10
C VAL A 233 -12.35 17.45 -9.20
N LYS A 234 -13.08 18.56 -9.36
CA LYS A 234 -14.52 18.57 -9.64
C LYS A 234 -14.77 17.87 -10.98
N ILE A 235 -15.37 16.68 -10.94
CA ILE A 235 -16.00 16.06 -12.11
C ILE A 235 -17.33 16.78 -12.31
N HIS A 236 -17.37 17.68 -13.28
CA HIS A 236 -18.62 18.26 -13.75
C HIS A 236 -19.40 17.22 -14.57
N ASN A 237 -20.64 16.98 -14.15
CA ASN A 237 -21.65 16.19 -14.84
C ASN A 237 -21.78 16.60 -16.32
N LYS A 238 -21.39 15.73 -17.25
CA LYS A 238 -21.62 15.89 -18.69
C LYS A 238 -22.50 14.75 -19.22
N THR A 239 -23.68 14.57 -18.62
CA THR A 239 -24.69 13.60 -19.09
C THR A 239 -25.93 14.26 -19.70
N LYS A 240 -25.95 15.59 -19.87
CA LYS A 240 -27.09 16.31 -20.44
C LYS A 240 -26.99 16.61 -21.94
N ASN A 241 -25.84 16.38 -22.59
CA ASN A 241 -25.64 16.73 -24.01
C ASN A 241 -25.77 15.54 -24.97
N SER A 242 -25.77 14.30 -24.49
CA SER A 242 -25.86 13.12 -25.37
C SER A 242 -27.22 13.01 -26.08
N LYS A 243 -28.29 13.55 -25.49
CA LYS A 243 -29.63 13.52 -26.10
C LYS A 243 -29.74 14.45 -27.31
N VAL A 244 -29.14 15.64 -27.22
CA VAL A 244 -29.08 16.61 -28.33
C VAL A 244 -28.15 16.10 -29.45
N GLU A 245 -27.06 15.43 -29.09
CA GLU A 245 -26.18 14.81 -30.09
C GLU A 245 -26.84 13.62 -30.81
N PHE A 246 -27.70 12.85 -30.12
CA PHE A 246 -28.44 11.74 -30.73
C PHE A 246 -29.52 12.21 -31.70
N GLU A 247 -30.34 13.20 -31.31
CA GLU A 247 -31.35 13.77 -32.22
C GLU A 247 -30.70 14.39 -33.46
N ASN A 248 -29.54 15.03 -33.30
CA ASN A 248 -28.79 15.61 -34.41
C ASN A 248 -28.19 14.52 -35.33
N LEU A 249 -27.76 13.39 -34.77
CA LEU A 249 -27.28 12.25 -35.55
C LEU A 249 -28.41 11.57 -36.33
N GLU A 250 -29.57 11.42 -35.72
CA GLU A 250 -30.75 10.80 -36.33
C GLU A 250 -31.30 11.66 -37.49
N ALA A 251 -31.36 12.98 -37.30
CA ALA A 251 -31.69 13.93 -38.37
C ALA A 251 -30.70 13.87 -39.55
N ARG A 252 -29.40 13.73 -39.26
CA ARG A 252 -28.35 13.63 -40.29
C ARG A 252 -28.43 12.32 -41.07
N ILE A 253 -28.72 11.22 -40.39
CA ILE A 253 -28.95 9.91 -41.03
C ILE A 253 -30.18 9.98 -41.93
N HIS A 254 -31.27 10.58 -41.46
CA HIS A 254 -32.49 10.75 -42.27
C HIS A 254 -32.24 11.60 -43.52
N THR A 255 -31.45 12.67 -43.39
CA THR A 255 -31.09 13.54 -44.52
C THR A 255 -30.26 12.79 -45.56
N LEU A 256 -29.27 12.01 -45.11
CA LEU A 256 -28.44 11.19 -46.00
C LEU A 256 -29.25 10.09 -46.69
N GLN A 257 -30.15 9.43 -45.97
CA GLN A 257 -31.06 8.44 -46.56
C GLN A 257 -32.01 9.08 -47.57
N LYS A 258 -32.49 10.30 -47.31
CA LYS A 258 -33.30 11.07 -48.25
C LYS A 258 -32.50 11.43 -49.50
N MET A 259 -31.27 11.93 -49.36
CA MET A 259 -30.39 12.23 -50.49
C MET A 259 -30.06 10.99 -51.33
N LEU A 260 -29.86 9.84 -50.70
CA LEU A 260 -29.63 8.58 -51.41
C LEU A 260 -30.89 8.07 -52.11
N LYS A 261 -32.07 8.28 -51.51
CA LYS A 261 -33.36 7.83 -52.05
C LYS A 261 -33.87 8.72 -53.18
N GLU A 262 -33.59 10.02 -53.13
CA GLU A 262 -33.98 10.98 -54.18
C GLU A 262 -33.02 10.99 -55.38
N GLY A 263 -31.94 10.20 -55.33
CA GLY A 263 -30.90 10.19 -56.37
C GLY A 263 -30.15 11.52 -56.37
N ILE A 264 -28.86 11.49 -56.67
CA ILE A 264 -28.06 12.71 -56.77
C ILE A 264 -28.54 13.50 -58.00
N ASN A 265 -29.56 14.35 -57.83
CA ASN A 265 -29.85 15.45 -58.76
C ASN A 265 -28.79 16.54 -58.53
N LEU A 266 -27.57 16.26 -58.96
CA LEU A 266 -26.60 17.27 -59.34
C LEU A 266 -27.13 17.91 -60.62
N ASN A 267 -27.99 18.92 -60.48
CA ASN A 267 -28.18 19.93 -61.51
C ASN A 267 -27.47 21.20 -61.05
N TYR A 268 -26.30 21.39 -61.65
CA TYR A 268 -25.44 22.59 -61.78
C TYR A 268 -25.20 23.46 -60.54
#